data_AF-A0A954DGY9-F1
#
_entry.id   AF-A0A954DGY9-F1
#
_cell.length_a   1.000
_cell.length_b   1.000
_cell.length_c   1.000
_cell.angle_alpha   90.00
_cell.angle_beta   90.00
_cell.angle_gamma   90.00
#
_symmetry.space_group_name_H-M   'P 1'
#
loop_
_entity.id
_entity.type
_entity.pdbx_description
1 polymer ?
#
loop_
_entity_poly.entity_id
_entity_poly.type
_entity_poly.pdbx_seq_one_letter_code
_entity_poly.pdbx_strand_id
1 'polypeptide(L)'
;MSARTPQWIVALGIGLVLSPLLSLTPLLQYIGWFLASLFHECGHCVIALFTGHSAIPAIRLDGHAAAIHGPQSKILVWATWALLGYGVYWFRERLAIVCSFAGLALLYPALVFTGFGEIAHLAAGHLGELAFASYAMWCASTGGFTQGMAERVAYALLGFWLFGRNAILFFGLLADAGARAHYESNGSFGMQNDLIRIADQCSMSLQTIGLIFLAITMVAAIASICISAMQAHEPAQ
;
A
#
# COMPACT_ATOMS: atom_id res chain seq x y z
N MET A 1 7.71 -25.04 33.32
CA MET A 1 7.55 -23.61 32.96
C MET A 1 6.66 -23.56 31.74
N SER A 2 5.45 -23.02 31.86
CA SER A 2 4.55 -22.83 30.71
C SER A 2 5.18 -21.81 29.76
N ALA A 3 5.38 -22.18 28.50
CA ALA A 3 5.84 -21.24 27.48
C ALA A 3 4.76 -20.16 27.31
N ARG A 4 5.03 -18.94 27.78
CA ARG A 4 4.11 -17.81 27.55
C ARG A 4 4.02 -17.57 26.05
N THR A 5 2.80 -17.50 25.53
CA THR A 5 2.55 -17.16 24.13
C THR A 5 3.25 -15.85 23.79
N PRO A 6 4.02 -15.80 22.69
CA PRO A 6 4.67 -14.57 22.26
C PRO A 6 3.66 -13.42 22.10
N GLN A 7 4.00 -12.25 22.63
CA GLN A 7 3.12 -11.07 22.64
C GLN A 7 2.66 -10.67 21.23
N TRP A 8 3.50 -10.85 20.22
CA TRP A 8 3.16 -10.56 18.83
C TRP A 8 2.04 -11.47 18.30
N ILE A 9 2.01 -12.76 18.66
CA ILE A 9 0.94 -13.68 18.27
C ILE A 9 -0.37 -13.23 18.89
N VAL A 10 -0.33 -12.80 20.16
CA VAL A 10 -1.51 -12.25 20.85
C VAL A 10 -2.00 -10.98 20.15
N ALA A 11 -1.10 -10.05 19.82
CA ALA A 11 -1.45 -8.80 19.13
C ALA A 11 -2.06 -9.06 17.75
N LEU A 12 -1.44 -9.91 16.93
CA LEU A 12 -1.94 -10.28 15.61
C LEU A 12 -3.28 -11.02 15.70
N GLY A 13 -3.42 -11.97 16.63
CA GLY A 13 -4.66 -12.72 16.82
C GLY A 13 -5.83 -11.83 17.22
N ILE A 14 -5.62 -10.92 18.18
CA ILE A 14 -6.64 -9.95 18.57
C ILE A 14 -6.95 -9.00 17.41
N GLY A 15 -5.92 -8.44 16.76
CA GLY A 15 -6.09 -7.53 15.63
C GLY A 15 -6.89 -8.15 14.48
N LEU A 16 -6.62 -9.42 14.14
CA LEU A 16 -7.38 -10.16 13.13
C LEU A 16 -8.87 -10.24 13.48
N VAL A 17 -9.19 -10.64 14.72
CA VAL A 17 -10.58 -10.77 15.20
C VAL A 17 -11.28 -9.42 15.25
N LEU A 18 -10.57 -8.34 15.62
CA LEU A 18 -11.14 -7.01 15.72
C LEU A 18 -11.17 -6.26 14.38
N SER A 19 -10.43 -6.69 13.35
CA SER A 19 -10.36 -5.99 12.06
C SER A 19 -11.73 -5.76 11.39
N PRO A 20 -12.73 -6.68 11.45
CA PRO A 20 -14.04 -6.42 10.88
C PRO A 20 -14.83 -5.33 11.60
N LEU A 21 -14.43 -4.93 12.83
CA LEU A 21 -15.10 -3.86 13.58
C LEU A 21 -15.09 -2.54 12.81
N LEU A 22 -14.02 -2.26 12.05
CA LEU A 22 -13.94 -1.08 11.18
C LEU A 22 -14.99 -1.06 10.06
N SER A 23 -15.75 -2.14 9.89
CA SER A 23 -16.81 -2.24 8.89
C SER A 23 -18.21 -2.36 9.49
N LEU A 24 -18.39 -2.31 10.81
CA LEU A 24 -19.68 -2.61 11.46
C LEU A 24 -20.67 -1.44 11.50
N THR A 25 -20.20 -0.23 11.79
CA THR A 25 -21.07 0.94 11.94
C THR A 25 -20.71 2.00 10.90
N PRO A 26 -21.64 2.91 10.53
CA PRO A 26 -21.35 3.97 9.56
C PRO A 26 -20.13 4.82 9.96
N LEU A 27 -19.98 5.13 11.25
CA LEU A 27 -18.83 5.89 11.76
C LEU A 27 -17.52 5.10 11.59
N LEU A 28 -17.51 3.81 11.91
CA LEU A 28 -16.32 2.98 11.78
C LEU A 28 -15.95 2.74 10.31
N GLN A 29 -16.95 2.51 9.45
CA GLN A 29 -16.76 2.43 8.00
C GLN A 29 -16.16 3.72 7.45
N TYR A 30 -16.64 4.87 7.92
CA TYR A 30 -16.09 6.17 7.53
C TYR A 30 -14.63 6.35 7.98
N ILE A 31 -14.30 5.97 9.23
CA ILE A 31 -12.91 5.99 9.73
C ILE A 31 -12.02 5.06 8.90
N GLY A 32 -12.48 3.84 8.63
CA GLY A 32 -11.78 2.89 7.78
C GLY A 32 -11.56 3.48 6.38
N TRP A 33 -12.62 3.97 5.74
CA TRP A 33 -12.54 4.63 4.43
C TRP A 33 -11.53 5.75 4.42
N PHE A 34 -11.54 6.65 5.42
CA PHE A 34 -10.59 7.76 5.51
C PHE A 34 -9.15 7.26 5.60
N LEU A 35 -8.88 6.26 6.45
CA LEU A 35 -7.54 5.68 6.59
C LEU A 35 -7.07 4.98 5.30
N ALA A 36 -7.94 4.20 4.65
CA ALA A 36 -7.63 3.59 3.37
C ALA A 36 -7.30 4.65 2.30
N SER A 37 -8.19 5.64 2.13
CA SER A 37 -8.00 6.75 1.21
C SER A 37 -6.70 7.52 1.50
N LEU A 38 -6.36 7.74 2.78
CA LEU A 38 -5.11 8.41 3.13
C LEU A 38 -3.88 7.67 2.58
N PHE A 39 -3.78 6.37 2.80
CA PHE A 39 -2.64 5.60 2.31
C PHE A 39 -2.70 5.37 0.80
N HIS A 40 -3.91 5.31 0.22
CA HIS A 40 -4.14 5.27 -1.21
C HIS A 40 -3.58 6.53 -1.89
N GLU A 41 -4.05 7.72 -1.49
CA GLU A 41 -3.57 8.97 -2.10
C GLU A 41 -2.10 9.24 -1.80
N CYS A 42 -1.61 8.85 -0.62
CA CYS A 42 -0.17 8.90 -0.33
C CYS A 42 0.64 8.03 -1.30
N GLY A 43 0.15 6.84 -1.67
CA GLY A 43 0.78 5.97 -2.65
C GLY A 43 0.95 6.66 -4.00
N HIS A 44 -0.13 7.21 -4.55
CA HIS A 44 -0.09 8.05 -5.76
C HIS A 44 0.91 9.20 -5.64
N CYS A 45 0.86 9.94 -4.54
CA CYS A 45 1.77 11.08 -4.32
C CYS A 45 3.24 10.67 -4.29
N VAL A 46 3.57 9.53 -3.67
CA VAL A 46 4.94 9.02 -3.61
C VAL A 46 5.45 8.70 -5.01
N ILE A 47 4.67 8.01 -5.84
CA ILE A 47 5.08 7.69 -7.21
C ILE A 47 5.10 8.94 -8.10
N ALA A 48 4.17 9.87 -7.92
CA ALA A 48 4.18 11.15 -8.60
C ALA A 48 5.46 11.95 -8.29
N LEU A 49 5.81 12.10 -7.01
CA LEU A 49 7.04 12.77 -6.57
C LEU A 49 8.29 12.08 -7.11
N PHE A 50 8.33 10.75 -7.03
CA PHE A 50 9.44 9.95 -7.57
C PHE A 50 9.63 10.22 -9.06
N THR A 51 8.54 10.19 -9.84
CA THR A 51 8.55 10.43 -11.30
C THR A 51 8.66 11.91 -11.69
N GLY A 52 8.89 12.81 -10.73
CA GLY A 52 9.19 14.21 -10.98
C GLY A 52 7.99 15.15 -10.98
N HIS A 53 6.85 14.74 -10.45
CA HIS A 53 5.63 15.56 -10.36
C HIS A 53 5.43 16.04 -8.92
N SER A 54 5.17 17.33 -8.71
CA SER A 54 4.73 17.80 -7.39
C SER A 54 3.35 17.21 -7.10
N ALA A 55 3.15 16.56 -5.97
CA ALA A 55 1.86 15.95 -5.63
C ALA A 55 1.49 16.14 -4.16
N ILE A 56 0.19 16.28 -3.90
CA ILE A 56 -0.39 16.36 -2.56
C ILE A 56 -1.68 15.52 -2.49
N PRO A 57 -1.92 14.79 -1.39
CA PRO A 57 -3.17 14.08 -1.20
C PRO A 57 -4.26 15.09 -0.87
N ALA A 58 -5.41 14.99 -1.54
CA ALA A 58 -6.60 15.79 -1.29
C ALA A 58 -7.74 14.87 -0.85
N ILE A 59 -8.12 14.95 0.41
CA ILE A 59 -9.19 14.14 0.99
C ILE A 59 -10.25 15.09 1.55
N ARG A 60 -11.48 14.94 1.07
CA ARG A 60 -12.65 15.64 1.60
C ARG A 60 -13.46 14.69 2.48
N LEU A 61 -13.99 15.26 3.56
CA LEU A 61 -14.75 14.51 4.56
C LEU A 61 -16.15 14.06 4.07
N ASP A 62 -16.57 14.50 2.88
CA ASP A 62 -17.83 14.09 2.24
C ASP A 62 -17.69 12.87 1.33
N GLY A 63 -16.55 12.16 1.36
CA GLY A 63 -16.40 10.87 0.70
C GLY A 63 -15.58 10.90 -0.60
N HIS A 64 -14.78 11.95 -0.83
CA HIS A 64 -13.93 12.07 -2.00
C HIS A 64 -12.45 12.15 -1.63
N ALA A 65 -11.62 11.39 -2.33
CA ALA A 65 -10.16 11.43 -2.23
C ALA A 65 -9.52 11.45 -3.63
N ALA A 66 -8.39 12.13 -3.76
CA ALA A 66 -7.60 12.20 -4.98
C ALA A 66 -6.18 12.71 -4.70
N ALA A 67 -5.19 12.20 -5.43
CA ALA A 67 -3.85 12.75 -5.47
C ALA A 67 -3.78 13.84 -6.54
N ILE A 68 -3.65 15.09 -6.12
CA ILE A 68 -3.51 16.22 -7.04
C ILE A 68 -2.03 16.35 -7.37
N HIS A 69 -1.68 16.26 -8.66
CA HIS A 69 -0.30 16.42 -9.10
C HIS A 69 -0.16 17.46 -10.21
N GLY A 70 0.99 18.13 -10.22
CA GLY A 70 1.39 19.09 -11.24
C GLY A 70 2.03 18.41 -12.47
N PRO A 71 2.48 19.21 -13.44
CA PRO A 71 3.29 18.71 -14.56
C PRO A 71 4.65 18.22 -14.08
N GLN A 72 5.32 17.41 -14.91
CA GLN A 72 6.66 16.93 -14.62
C GLN A 72 7.67 18.09 -14.55
N SER A 73 8.43 18.13 -13.46
CA SER A 73 9.48 19.10 -13.20
C SER A 73 10.85 18.47 -13.41
N LYS A 74 11.67 19.07 -14.29
CA LYS A 74 13.06 18.66 -14.50
C LYS A 74 13.88 18.71 -13.21
N ILE A 75 13.57 19.67 -12.32
CA ILE A 75 14.24 19.80 -11.02
C ILE A 75 13.98 18.58 -10.16
N LEU A 76 12.72 18.13 -10.07
CA LEU A 76 12.36 16.94 -9.30
C LEU A 76 12.95 15.66 -9.92
N VAL A 77 12.98 15.54 -11.25
CA VAL A 77 13.65 14.41 -11.93
C VAL A 77 15.13 14.33 -11.57
N TRP A 78 15.86 15.46 -11.62
CA TRP A 78 17.27 15.49 -11.22
C TRP A 78 17.46 15.25 -9.72
N ALA A 79 16.55 15.74 -8.88
CA ALA A 79 16.58 15.48 -7.45
C ALA A 79 16.40 13.99 -7.14
N THR A 80 15.47 13.30 -7.82
CA THR A 80 15.30 11.84 -7.68
C THR A 80 16.57 11.09 -8.10
N TRP A 81 17.18 11.45 -9.22
CA TRP A 81 18.47 10.87 -9.63
C TRP A 81 19.57 11.08 -8.58
N ALA A 82 19.67 12.28 -8.03
CA ALA A 82 20.63 12.60 -6.98
C ALA A 82 20.36 11.76 -5.71
N LEU A 83 19.09 11.59 -5.33
CA LEU A 83 18.69 10.75 -4.18
C LEU A 83 19.04 9.27 -4.40
N LEU A 84 18.79 8.73 -5.60
CA LEU A 84 19.15 7.35 -5.93
C LEU A 84 20.67 7.14 -5.89
N GLY A 85 21.45 8.03 -6.50
CA GLY A 85 22.91 7.98 -6.47
C GLY A 85 23.47 8.16 -5.05
N TYR A 86 22.90 9.08 -4.28
CA TYR A 86 23.25 9.27 -2.87
C TYR A 86 22.92 8.04 -2.04
N GLY A 87 21.79 7.37 -2.28
CA GLY A 87 21.41 6.12 -1.63
C GLY A 87 22.44 5.01 -1.86
N VAL A 88 22.91 4.83 -3.11
CA VAL A 88 24.01 3.90 -3.42
C VAL A 88 25.27 4.23 -2.64
N TYR A 89 25.68 5.49 -2.61
CA TYR A 89 26.89 5.92 -1.90
C TYR A 89 26.79 5.73 -0.38
N TRP A 90 25.65 6.13 0.21
CA TRP A 90 25.42 6.09 1.65
C TRP A 90 25.33 4.66 2.17
N PHE A 91 24.64 3.77 1.44
CA PHE A 91 24.44 2.38 1.84
C PHE A 91 25.43 1.40 1.19
N ARG A 92 26.58 1.88 0.68
CA ARG A 92 27.56 1.11 -0.10
C ARG A 92 28.06 -0.19 0.57
N GLU A 93 27.97 -0.30 1.88
CA GLU A 93 28.37 -1.49 2.65
C GLU A 93 27.28 -2.58 2.70
N ARG A 94 26.03 -2.24 2.34
CA ARG A 94 24.88 -3.13 2.39
C ARG A 94 24.46 -3.51 0.97
N LEU A 95 25.09 -4.56 0.43
CA LEU A 95 24.90 -4.99 -0.96
C LEU A 95 23.43 -5.09 -1.37
N ALA A 96 22.57 -5.66 -0.52
CA ALA A 96 21.15 -5.77 -0.81
C ALA A 96 20.48 -4.40 -1.05
N ILE A 97 20.80 -3.40 -0.22
CA ILE A 97 20.25 -2.03 -0.35
C ILE A 97 20.82 -1.35 -1.60
N VAL A 98 22.11 -1.51 -1.86
CA VAL A 98 22.75 -0.97 -3.09
C VAL A 98 22.11 -1.55 -4.35
N CYS A 99 21.92 -2.87 -4.39
CA CYS A 99 21.24 -3.54 -5.51
C CYS A 99 19.82 -3.01 -5.70
N SER A 100 19.08 -2.72 -4.62
CA SER A 100 17.76 -2.11 -4.71
C SER A 100 17.81 -0.71 -5.32
N PHE A 101 18.70 0.17 -4.84
CA PHE A 101 18.85 1.52 -5.42
C PHE A 101 19.32 1.49 -6.88
N ALA A 102 20.27 0.62 -7.21
CA ALA A 102 20.75 0.44 -8.57
C ALA A 102 19.64 -0.09 -9.49
N GLY A 103 18.87 -1.07 -9.03
CA GLY A 103 17.70 -1.58 -9.75
C GLY A 103 16.66 -0.49 -10.00
N LEU A 104 16.33 0.31 -8.96
CA LEU A 104 15.43 1.46 -9.11
C LEU A 104 15.97 2.49 -10.11
N ALA A 105 17.27 2.79 -10.07
CA ALA A 105 17.92 3.70 -11.01
C ALA A 105 17.85 3.20 -12.45
N LEU A 106 17.94 1.88 -12.67
CA LEU A 106 17.77 1.27 -14.00
C LEU A 106 16.31 1.29 -14.48
N LEU A 107 15.35 1.10 -13.58
CA LEU A 107 13.91 1.17 -13.89
C LEU A 107 13.43 2.61 -14.09
N TYR A 108 14.11 3.58 -13.48
CA TYR A 108 13.67 4.97 -13.44
C TYR A 108 13.44 5.61 -14.83
N PRO A 109 14.34 5.48 -15.83
CA PRO A 109 14.07 6.00 -17.17
C PRO A 109 12.80 5.44 -17.79
N ALA A 110 12.49 4.16 -17.57
CA ALA A 110 11.26 3.55 -18.09
C ALA A 110 10.02 4.18 -17.42
N LEU A 111 10.06 4.41 -16.11
CA LEU A 111 8.95 5.04 -15.39
C LEU A 111 8.75 6.51 -15.78
N VAL A 112 9.82 7.25 -16.07
CA VAL A 112 9.74 8.70 -16.29
C VAL A 112 9.53 9.09 -17.75
N PHE A 113 10.12 8.36 -18.69
CA PHE A 113 10.18 8.74 -20.10
C PHE A 113 9.33 7.85 -21.01
N THR A 114 8.50 6.96 -20.45
CA THR A 114 7.57 6.11 -21.20
C THR A 114 6.18 6.09 -20.55
N GLY A 115 5.21 5.41 -21.16
CA GLY A 115 3.87 5.23 -20.59
C GLY A 115 3.80 4.39 -19.31
N PHE A 116 4.88 3.67 -18.95
CA PHE A 116 4.90 2.84 -17.72
C PHE A 116 4.74 3.66 -16.43
N GLY A 117 5.11 4.94 -16.45
CA GLY A 117 4.90 5.85 -15.32
C GLY A 117 3.44 6.02 -14.96
N GLU A 118 2.54 6.04 -15.95
CA GLU A 118 1.11 6.20 -15.71
C GLU A 118 0.52 4.96 -15.06
N ILE A 119 0.86 3.76 -15.56
CA ILE A 119 0.45 2.49 -14.94
C ILE A 119 0.97 2.40 -13.50
N ALA A 120 2.24 2.78 -13.28
CA ALA A 120 2.82 2.80 -11.93
C ALA A 120 2.09 3.79 -11.01
N HIS A 121 1.74 4.98 -11.51
CA HIS A 121 0.96 5.96 -10.76
C HIS A 121 -0.40 5.39 -10.38
N LEU A 122 -1.15 4.84 -11.33
CA LEU A 122 -2.48 4.25 -11.07
C LEU A 122 -2.42 3.08 -10.09
N ALA A 123 -1.40 2.21 -10.22
CA ALA A 123 -1.22 1.10 -9.29
C ALA A 123 -0.84 1.56 -7.88
N ALA A 124 -0.21 2.73 -7.76
CA ALA A 124 0.38 3.22 -6.52
C ALA A 124 -0.62 3.39 -5.39
N GLY A 125 -1.89 3.68 -5.69
CA GLY A 125 -2.93 3.84 -4.68
C GLY A 125 -3.10 2.57 -3.85
N HIS A 126 -3.51 1.50 -4.50
CA HIS A 126 -3.65 0.19 -3.86
C HIS A 126 -2.32 -0.35 -3.31
N LEU A 127 -1.19 -0.15 -4.01
CA LEU A 127 0.12 -0.54 -3.49
C LEU A 127 0.51 0.24 -2.23
N GLY A 128 0.11 1.50 -2.10
CA GLY A 128 0.28 2.32 -0.90
C GLY A 128 -0.50 1.76 0.30
N GLU A 129 -1.76 1.35 0.08
CA GLU A 129 -2.56 0.66 1.10
C GLU A 129 -1.86 -0.63 1.58
N LEU A 130 -1.36 -1.46 0.66
CA LEU A 130 -0.68 -2.72 0.98
C LEU A 130 0.69 -2.50 1.66
N ALA A 131 1.44 -1.48 1.24
CA ALA A 131 2.70 -1.12 1.87
C ALA A 131 2.48 -0.67 3.32
N PHE A 132 1.47 0.16 3.57
CA PHE A 132 1.12 0.54 4.93
C PHE A 132 0.56 -0.62 5.75
N ALA A 133 -0.27 -1.48 5.16
CA ALA A 133 -0.74 -2.69 5.84
C ALA A 133 0.44 -3.58 6.28
N SER A 134 1.43 -3.76 5.41
CA SER A 134 2.66 -4.50 5.71
C SER A 134 3.48 -3.85 6.82
N TYR A 135 3.62 -2.52 6.79
CA TYR A 135 4.25 -1.74 7.86
C TYR A 135 3.52 -1.90 9.20
N ALA A 136 2.19 -1.85 9.19
CA ALA A 136 1.38 -2.05 10.38
C ALA A 136 1.57 -3.46 10.98
N MET A 137 1.63 -4.49 10.13
CA MET A 137 1.96 -5.85 10.57
C MET A 137 3.35 -5.95 11.20
N TRP A 138 4.35 -5.27 10.61
CA TRP A 138 5.69 -5.18 11.17
C TRP A 138 5.72 -4.47 12.54
N CYS A 139 5.00 -3.37 12.70
CA CYS A 139 4.86 -2.66 13.98
C CYS A 139 4.19 -3.54 15.03
N ALA A 140 3.12 -4.26 14.67
CA ALA A 140 2.44 -5.17 15.58
C ALA A 140 3.35 -6.32 16.04
N SER A 141 4.16 -6.85 15.13
CA SER A 141 4.98 -8.03 15.39
C SER A 141 6.28 -7.73 16.14
N THR A 142 7.08 -6.81 15.62
CA THR A 142 8.37 -6.45 16.24
C THR A 142 8.18 -5.53 17.44
N GLY A 143 7.11 -4.75 17.42
CA GLY A 143 6.90 -3.66 18.36
C GLY A 143 7.37 -2.34 17.84
N GLY A 144 8.17 -2.28 16.76
CA GLY A 144 8.64 -1.06 16.10
C GLY A 144 8.68 0.17 17.03
N PHE A 145 7.76 1.10 16.79
CA PHE A 145 7.59 2.35 17.55
C PHE A 145 6.46 2.31 18.59
N THR A 146 5.95 1.12 18.92
CA THR A 146 4.86 0.92 19.87
C THR A 146 5.35 0.89 21.31
N GLN A 147 4.57 1.46 22.22
CA GLN A 147 4.85 1.51 23.66
C GLN A 147 4.15 0.39 24.45
N GLY A 148 3.23 -0.36 23.83
CA GLY A 148 2.50 -1.41 24.51
C GLY A 148 1.60 -2.27 23.63
N MET A 149 0.94 -3.22 24.28
CA MET A 149 0.07 -4.20 23.60
C MET A 149 -1.10 -3.54 22.86
N ALA A 150 -1.70 -2.50 23.43
CA ALA A 150 -2.84 -1.81 22.82
C ALA A 150 -2.48 -1.22 21.44
N GLU A 151 -1.31 -0.59 21.33
CA GLU A 151 -0.84 -0.03 20.06
C GLU A 151 -0.51 -1.12 19.04
N ARG A 152 0.13 -2.22 19.47
CA ARG A 152 0.39 -3.38 18.60
C ARG A 152 -0.91 -3.98 18.07
N VAL A 153 -1.94 -4.09 18.91
CA VAL A 153 -3.28 -4.55 18.50
C VAL A 153 -3.91 -3.58 17.50
N ALA A 154 -3.80 -2.26 17.73
CA ALA A 154 -4.33 -1.26 16.81
C ALA A 154 -3.66 -1.33 15.42
N TYR A 155 -2.33 -1.49 15.37
CA TYR A 155 -1.61 -1.71 14.13
C TYR A 155 -2.02 -3.02 13.45
N ALA A 156 -2.13 -4.12 14.19
CA ALA A 156 -2.59 -5.41 13.64
C ALA A 156 -4.00 -5.31 13.06
N LEU A 157 -4.92 -4.68 13.79
CA LEU A 157 -6.30 -4.42 13.37
C LEU A 157 -6.34 -3.66 12.03
N LEU A 158 -5.57 -2.57 11.93
CA LEU A 158 -5.53 -1.76 10.71
C LEU A 158 -4.87 -2.51 9.55
N GLY A 159 -3.78 -3.24 9.80
CA GLY A 159 -3.11 -4.06 8.78
C GLY A 159 -4.01 -5.14 8.20
N PHE A 160 -4.66 -5.93 9.06
CA PHE A 160 -5.62 -6.94 8.62
C PHE A 160 -6.83 -6.34 7.91
N TRP A 161 -7.35 -5.20 8.39
CA TRP A 161 -8.48 -4.54 7.74
C TRP A 161 -8.13 -4.04 6.33
N LEU A 162 -6.95 -3.43 6.14
CA LEU A 162 -6.50 -2.98 4.81
C LEU A 162 -6.27 -4.15 3.85
N PHE A 163 -5.61 -5.22 4.29
CA PHE A 163 -5.48 -6.43 3.46
C PHE A 163 -6.83 -7.03 3.11
N GLY A 164 -7.72 -7.17 4.10
CA GLY A 164 -9.06 -7.71 3.93
C GLY A 164 -9.91 -6.89 2.96
N ARG A 165 -9.90 -5.56 3.10
CA ARG A 165 -10.61 -4.63 2.21
C ARG A 165 -10.13 -4.78 0.76
N ASN A 166 -8.82 -4.78 0.52
CA ASN A 166 -8.26 -4.94 -0.82
C ASN A 166 -8.58 -6.33 -1.39
N ALA A 167 -8.47 -7.39 -0.59
CA ALA A 167 -8.82 -8.74 -1.02
C ALA A 167 -10.30 -8.85 -1.42
N ILE A 168 -11.22 -8.29 -0.62
CA ILE A 168 -12.66 -8.27 -0.92
C ILE A 168 -12.93 -7.48 -2.20
N LEU A 169 -12.33 -6.30 -2.37
CA LEU A 169 -12.46 -5.49 -3.58
C LEU A 169 -12.02 -6.28 -4.81
N PHE A 170 -10.79 -6.79 -4.82
CA PHE A 170 -10.22 -7.45 -5.99
C PHE A 170 -10.89 -8.80 -6.30
N PHE A 171 -11.29 -9.54 -5.27
CA PHE A 171 -12.12 -10.73 -5.46
C PHE A 171 -13.50 -10.37 -6.02
N GLY A 172 -14.13 -9.28 -5.56
CA GLY A 172 -15.38 -8.77 -6.11
C GLY A 172 -15.25 -8.40 -7.58
N LEU A 173 -14.18 -7.71 -7.97
CA LEU A 173 -13.90 -7.39 -9.38
C LEU A 173 -13.76 -8.66 -10.24
N LEU A 174 -13.13 -9.71 -9.70
CA LEU A 174 -12.98 -11.00 -10.38
C LEU A 174 -14.31 -11.76 -10.50
N ALA A 175 -15.07 -11.87 -9.40
CA ALA A 175 -16.14 -12.86 -9.25
C ALA A 175 -17.56 -12.30 -9.40
N ASP A 176 -17.78 -11.00 -9.19
CA ASP A 176 -19.13 -10.42 -9.05
C ASP A 176 -19.39 -9.29 -10.06
N ALA A 177 -20.44 -9.44 -10.87
CA ALA A 177 -20.81 -8.45 -11.88
C ALA A 177 -21.39 -7.16 -11.29
N GLY A 178 -22.11 -7.24 -10.18
CA GLY A 178 -22.61 -6.09 -9.44
C GLY A 178 -21.48 -5.29 -8.78
N ALA A 179 -20.46 -5.97 -8.26
CA ALA A 179 -19.27 -5.31 -7.72
C ALA A 179 -18.50 -4.54 -8.81
N ARG A 180 -18.36 -5.12 -10.01
CA ARG A 180 -17.78 -4.42 -11.17
C ARG A 180 -18.61 -3.21 -11.59
N ALA A 181 -19.92 -3.37 -11.75
CA ALA A 181 -20.81 -2.26 -12.12
C ALA A 181 -20.77 -1.13 -11.07
N HIS A 182 -20.75 -1.49 -9.78
CA HIS A 182 -20.57 -0.53 -8.70
C HIS A 182 -19.21 0.18 -8.82
N TYR A 183 -18.12 -0.55 -9.03
CA TYR A 183 -16.79 0.04 -9.20
C TYR A 183 -16.69 0.95 -10.44
N GLU A 184 -17.33 0.60 -11.55
CA GLU A 184 -17.39 1.45 -12.75
C GLU A 184 -18.15 2.75 -12.51
N SER A 185 -19.16 2.74 -11.64
CA SER A 185 -20.00 3.90 -11.35
C SER A 185 -19.47 4.82 -10.23
N ASN A 186 -18.53 4.37 -9.39
CA ASN A 186 -18.10 5.09 -8.19
C ASN A 186 -16.71 5.71 -8.31
N GLY A 187 -16.57 6.67 -9.23
CA GLY A 187 -15.40 7.52 -9.33
C GLY A 187 -15.37 8.63 -8.27
N SER A 188 -14.18 9.10 -7.93
CA SER A 188 -13.97 10.24 -7.03
C SER A 188 -13.65 11.51 -7.82
N PHE A 189 -14.20 12.66 -7.43
CA PHE A 189 -14.03 13.94 -8.15
C PHE A 189 -14.36 13.89 -9.66
N GLY A 190 -15.28 13.00 -10.06
CA GLY A 190 -15.59 12.77 -11.48
C GLY A 190 -14.49 12.07 -12.28
N MET A 191 -13.46 11.56 -11.60
CA MET A 191 -12.39 10.77 -12.20
C MET A 191 -12.76 9.28 -12.22
N GLN A 192 -12.29 8.59 -13.24
CA GLN A 192 -12.41 7.14 -13.37
C GLN A 192 -11.48 6.43 -12.36
N ASN A 193 -11.92 5.30 -11.82
CA ASN A 193 -11.13 4.50 -10.88
C ASN A 193 -9.85 3.92 -11.50
N ASP A 194 -8.80 3.81 -10.68
CA ASP A 194 -7.45 3.48 -11.16
C ASP A 194 -7.37 2.14 -11.87
N LEU A 195 -8.01 1.10 -11.33
CA LEU A 195 -7.94 -0.23 -11.93
C LEU A 195 -8.64 -0.32 -13.28
N ILE A 196 -9.63 0.54 -13.54
CA ILE A 196 -10.28 0.63 -14.85
C ILE A 196 -9.32 1.29 -15.84
N ARG A 197 -8.65 2.38 -15.43
CA ARG A 197 -7.64 3.04 -16.26
C ARG A 197 -6.46 2.12 -16.58
N ILE A 198 -6.02 1.30 -15.62
CA ILE A 198 -4.99 0.27 -15.86
C ILE A 198 -5.50 -0.79 -16.84
N ALA A 199 -6.74 -1.25 -16.68
CA ALA A 199 -7.35 -2.22 -17.59
C ALA A 199 -7.37 -1.69 -19.04
N ASP A 200 -7.82 -0.44 -19.21
CA ASP A 200 -7.88 0.23 -20.52
C ASP A 200 -6.48 0.37 -21.15
N GLN A 201 -5.49 0.86 -20.38
CA GLN A 201 -4.11 1.04 -20.87
C GLN A 201 -3.42 -0.27 -21.24
N CYS A 202 -3.67 -1.33 -20.48
CA CYS A 202 -3.10 -2.65 -20.73
C CYS A 202 -3.92 -3.46 -21.74
N SER A 203 -5.06 -2.94 -22.22
CA SER A 203 -6.02 -3.69 -23.04
C SER A 203 -6.44 -5.02 -22.39
N MET A 204 -6.62 -5.00 -21.07
CA MET A 204 -7.01 -6.15 -20.25
C MET A 204 -8.42 -5.97 -19.72
N SER A 205 -9.06 -7.06 -19.32
CA SER A 205 -10.32 -6.98 -18.60
C SER A 205 -10.11 -6.52 -17.15
N LEU A 206 -11.10 -5.86 -16.55
CA LEU A 206 -11.07 -5.47 -15.13
C LEU A 206 -10.91 -6.70 -14.21
N GLN A 207 -11.45 -7.85 -14.61
CA GLN A 207 -11.29 -9.12 -13.91
C GLN A 207 -9.82 -9.58 -13.89
N THR A 208 -9.10 -9.42 -15.00
CA THR A 208 -7.67 -9.76 -15.10
C THR A 208 -6.86 -8.86 -14.16
N ILE A 209 -7.13 -7.57 -14.14
CA ILE A 209 -6.48 -6.63 -13.21
C ILE A 209 -6.83 -6.98 -11.76
N GLY A 210 -8.09 -7.28 -11.46
CA GLY A 210 -8.53 -7.76 -10.15
C GLY A 210 -7.77 -9.01 -9.70
N LEU A 211 -7.59 -10.01 -10.58
CA LEU A 211 -6.80 -11.21 -10.26
C LEU A 211 -5.34 -10.88 -9.92
N ILE A 212 -4.69 -10.00 -10.71
CA ILE A 212 -3.30 -9.59 -10.48
C ILE A 212 -3.17 -8.91 -9.10
N PHE A 213 -4.03 -7.93 -8.81
CA PHE A 213 -3.99 -7.21 -7.54
C PHE A 213 -4.40 -8.07 -6.34
N LEU A 214 -5.30 -9.05 -6.53
CA LEU A 214 -5.61 -10.05 -5.52
C LEU A 214 -4.37 -10.90 -5.21
N ALA A 215 -3.66 -11.38 -6.23
CA ALA A 215 -2.43 -12.14 -6.04
C ALA A 215 -1.36 -11.33 -5.30
N ILE A 216 -1.15 -10.06 -5.69
CA ILE A 216 -0.22 -9.13 -5.00
C ILE A 216 -0.62 -8.97 -3.53
N THR A 217 -1.91 -8.77 -3.25
CA THR A 217 -2.45 -8.62 -1.90
C THR A 217 -2.15 -9.85 -1.04
N MET A 218 -2.41 -11.05 -1.56
CA MET A 218 -2.19 -12.30 -0.85
C MET A 218 -0.69 -12.54 -0.58
N VAL A 219 0.16 -12.26 -1.57
CA VAL A 219 1.62 -12.37 -1.42
C VAL A 219 2.13 -11.39 -0.35
N ALA A 220 1.68 -10.13 -0.38
CA ALA A 220 2.07 -9.12 0.60
C ALA A 220 1.63 -9.49 2.02
N ALA A 221 0.40 -9.99 2.19
CA ALA A 221 -0.11 -10.44 3.48
C ALA A 221 0.69 -11.64 4.04
N ILE A 222 0.93 -12.66 3.21
CA ILE A 222 1.71 -13.84 3.61
C ILE A 222 3.15 -13.43 3.95
N ALA A 223 3.80 -12.64 3.09
CA ALA A 223 5.15 -12.16 3.33
C ALA A 223 5.26 -11.38 4.65
N SER A 224 4.29 -10.51 4.94
CA SER A 224 4.25 -9.75 6.20
C SER A 224 4.17 -10.65 7.44
N ILE A 225 3.37 -11.72 7.38
CA ILE A 225 3.26 -12.71 8.47
C ILE A 225 4.55 -13.52 8.60
N CYS A 226 5.13 -13.98 7.48
CA CYS A 226 6.38 -14.74 7.48
C CYS A 226 7.55 -13.93 8.04
N ILE A 227 7.73 -12.68 7.60
CA ILE A 227 8.77 -11.77 8.10
C ILE A 227 8.57 -11.53 9.60
N SER A 228 7.33 -11.30 10.03
CA SER A 228 6.98 -11.13 11.43
C SER A 228 7.37 -12.35 12.29
N ALA A 229 7.10 -13.55 11.78
CA ALA A 229 7.48 -14.79 12.46
C ALA A 229 9.01 -14.95 12.54
N MET A 230 9.74 -14.66 11.46
CA MET A 230 11.20 -14.76 11.42
C MET A 230 11.87 -13.79 12.40
N GLN A 231 11.44 -12.53 12.45
CA GLN A 231 12.02 -11.50 13.31
C GLN A 231 11.73 -11.76 14.79
N ALA A 232 10.62 -12.42 15.12
CA ALA A 232 10.33 -12.80 16.50
C ALA A 232 11.25 -13.88 17.07
N HIS A 233 12.04 -14.56 16.23
CA HIS A 233 13.01 -15.57 16.63
C HIS A 233 14.44 -15.02 16.77
N GLU A 234 14.70 -13.77 16.40
CA GLU A 234 16.00 -13.16 16.64
C GLU A 234 16.10 -12.73 18.11
N PRO A 235 17.08 -13.23 18.88
CA PRO A 235 17.31 -12.75 20.23
C PRO A 235 17.62 -11.26 20.18
N ALA A 236 16.93 -10.47 21.01
CA ALA A 236 17.23 -9.04 21.16
C ALA A 236 18.73 -8.89 21.46
N GLN A 237 19.45 -8.24 20.54
CA GLN A 237 20.87 -7.88 20.72
C GLN A 237 21.00 -6.71 21.68
#